data_AF-A0A7J9T7T6-F1
#
_entry.id   AF-A0A7J9T7T6-F1
#
_cell.length_a   1.000
_cell.length_b   1.000
_cell.length_c   1.000
_cell.angle_alpha   90.00
_cell.angle_beta   90.00
_cell.angle_gamma   90.00
#
_symmetry.space_group_name_H-M   'P 1'
#
loop_
_entity.id
_entity.type
_entity.pdbx_description
1 polymer ?
#
loop_
_entity_poly.entity_id
_entity_poly.type
_entity_poly.pdbx_seq_one_letter_code
_entity_poly.pdbx_strand_id
1 'polypeptide(L)' 'MLWRWAKRRHPDKGNTWIANKYWHSEGTRNWVFSTGKNRLKLFSDTKIVRCDGLKLDKNPYIDQDYFDLRNCCQIQKGL' A
#
# COMPACT_ATOMS: atom_id res chain seq x y z
N MET A 1 -15.56 -2.43 -3.68
CA MET A 1 -15.83 -2.28 -2.23
C MET A 1 -15.90 -0.83 -1.75
N LEU A 2 -14.93 0.05 -2.08
CA LEU A 2 -14.94 1.48 -1.66
C LEU A 2 -16.20 2.26 -2.09
N TRP A 3 -16.69 2.03 -3.31
CA TRP A 3 -17.94 2.63 -3.80
C TRP A 3 -19.14 2.32 -2.91
N ARG A 4 -19.30 1.05 -2.51
CA ARG A 4 -20.40 0.61 -1.64
C ARG A 4 -20.28 1.22 -0.24
N TRP A 5 -19.06 1.33 0.29
CA TRP A 5 -18.80 2.04 1.54
C TRP A 5 -19.18 3.52 1.45
N ALA A 6 -18.81 4.20 0.37
CA ALA A 6 -19.08 5.63 0.20
C ALA A 6 -20.59 5.90 0.11
N LYS A 7 -21.33 5.06 -0.63
CA LYS A 7 -22.80 5.10 -0.68
C LYS A 7 -23.45 4.85 0.68
N ARG A 8 -22.94 3.88 1.45
CA ARG A 8 -23.46 3.60 2.80
C ARG A 8 -23.19 4.74 3.78
N ARG A 9 -22.06 5.43 3.64
CA ARG A 9 -21.70 6.57 4.51
C ARG A 9 -22.53 7.81 4.22
N HIS A 10 -22.96 7.98 2.97
CA HIS A 10 -23.72 9.15 2.50
C HIS A 10 -25.02 8.72 1.83
N PRO A 11 -25.99 8.20 2.60
CA PRO A 11 -27.28 7.77 2.05
C PRO A 11 -28.06 8.93 1.42
N ASP A 12 -27.90 10.15 1.96
CA ASP A 12 -28.64 11.36 1.54
C ASP A 12 -27.98 12.11 0.37
N LYS A 13 -26.79 11.67 -0.07
CA LYS A 13 -26.05 12.35 -1.16
C LYS A 13 -26.11 11.51 -2.43
N GLY A 14 -26.32 12.20 -3.55
CA GLY A 14 -26.33 11.57 -4.86
C GLY A 14 -24.98 10.95 -5.24
N ASN A 15 -25.01 9.98 -6.15
CA ASN A 15 -23.81 9.28 -6.63
C ASN A 15 -22.76 10.24 -7.21
N THR A 16 -23.19 11.31 -7.89
CA THR A 16 -22.30 12.33 -8.46
C THR A 16 -21.52 13.08 -7.37
N TRP A 17 -22.19 13.40 -6.25
CA TRP A 17 -21.53 14.05 -5.12
C TRP A 17 -20.49 13.13 -4.49
N ILE A 18 -20.83 11.85 -4.33
CA ILE A 18 -19.92 10.83 -3.80
C ILE A 18 -18.69 10.67 -4.69
N ALA A 19 -18.88 10.61 -6.02
CA ALA A 19 -17.81 10.55 -6.99
C ALA A 19 -16.88 11.78 -6.85
N ASN A 20 -17.44 12.99 -6.90
CA ASN A 20 -16.66 14.22 -6.79
C ASN A 20 -15.95 14.39 -5.45
N LYS A 21 -16.49 13.78 -4.37
CA LYS A 21 -15.93 13.89 -3.02
C LYS A 21 -14.70 13.02 -2.78
N TYR A 22 -14.65 11.84 -3.40
CA TYR A 22 -13.64 10.83 -3.10
C TYR A 22 -12.84 10.34 -4.31
N TRP A 23 -13.39 10.44 -5.53
CA TRP A 23 -12.73 10.01 -6.75
C TRP A 23 -12.19 11.23 -7.47
N HIS A 24 -10.87 11.37 -7.45
CA HIS A 24 -10.14 12.47 -8.06
C HIS A 24 -9.29 11.97 -9.22
N SER A 25 -8.92 12.90 -10.11
CA SER A 25 -7.84 12.69 -11.08
C SER A 25 -6.53 13.14 -10.46
N GLU A 26 -5.51 12.28 -10.51
CA GLU A 26 -4.17 12.61 -10.05
C GLU A 26 -3.15 12.16 -11.09
N GLY A 27 -2.44 13.13 -11.68
CA GLY A 27 -1.49 12.89 -12.76
C GLY A 27 -2.17 12.27 -13.98
N THR A 28 -1.71 11.08 -14.38
CA THR A 28 -2.27 10.32 -15.51
C THR A 28 -3.42 9.39 -15.10
N ARG A 29 -3.72 9.27 -13.80
CA ARG A 29 -4.72 8.33 -13.30
C ARG A 29 -6.01 9.03 -12.94
N ASN A 30 -7.10 8.48 -13.45
CA ASN A 30 -8.45 8.87 -13.09
C ASN A 30 -9.03 7.89 -12.07
N TRP A 31 -10.06 8.31 -11.36
CA TRP A 31 -10.76 7.47 -10.36
C TRP A 31 -9.88 7.01 -9.20
N VAL A 32 -9.00 7.90 -8.73
CA VAL A 32 -8.17 7.65 -7.55
C VAL A 32 -8.94 7.99 -6.29
N PHE A 33 -9.00 7.05 -5.34
CA PHE A 33 -9.63 7.29 -4.05
C PHE A 33 -8.73 8.15 -3.17
N SER A 34 -9.16 9.38 -2.89
CA SER A 34 -8.44 10.34 -2.08
C SER A 34 -9.41 11.21 -1.28
N THR A 35 -8.97 11.71 -0.14
CA THR A 35 -9.74 12.61 0.72
C THR A 35 -8.94 13.89 0.93
N GLY A 36 -8.54 14.55 -0.18
CA GLY A 36 -7.83 15.84 -0.25
C GLY A 36 -6.44 15.87 0.41
N LYS A 37 -6.37 15.51 1.69
CA LYS A 37 -5.18 15.34 2.52
C LYS A 37 -4.49 14.01 2.27
N ASN A 38 -5.26 12.94 2.08
CA ASN A 38 -4.73 11.57 2.06
C ASN A 38 -5.24 10.81 0.84
N ARG A 39 -4.33 10.20 0.10
CA ARG A 39 -4.60 9.25 -0.98
C ARG A 39 -4.40 7.82 -0.50
N LEU A 40 -5.30 6.93 -0.91
CA LEU A 40 -5.08 5.50 -0.73
C LEU A 40 -4.02 4.98 -1.71
N LYS A 41 -2.91 4.44 -1.20
CA LYS A 41 -1.88 3.81 -2.04
C LYS A 41 -2.45 2.57 -2.73
N LEU A 42 -2.28 2.48 -4.04
CA LEU A 42 -2.67 1.29 -4.78
C LEU A 42 -1.62 0.21 -4.58
N PHE A 43 -2.05 -1.05 -4.57
CA PHE A 43 -1.13 -2.19 -4.50
C PHE A 43 -0.14 -2.19 -5.67
N SER A 44 -0.57 -1.75 -6.85
CA SER A 44 0.28 -1.63 -8.04
C SER A 44 1.40 -0.59 -7.92
N ASP A 45 1.30 0.34 -6.97
CA ASP A 45 2.33 1.37 -6.76
C ASP A 45 3.51 0.84 -5.95
N THR A 46 3.26 -0.20 -5.16
CA THR A 46 4.31 -0.84 -4.37
C THR A 46 5.17 -1.68 -5.31
N LYS A 47 6.45 -1.29 -5.44
CA LYS A 47 7.43 -2.07 -6.21
C LYS A 47 7.50 -3.48 -5.61
N ILE A 48 7.35 -4.49 -6.48
CA ILE A 48 7.59 -5.88 -6.10
C ILE A 48 9.09 -6.05 -5.89
N VAL A 49 9.51 -6.15 -4.63
CA VAL A 49 10.90 -6.45 -4.26
C VAL A 49 10.98 -7.95 -4.01
N ARG A 50 11.87 -8.63 -4.73
CA ARG A 50 12.19 -10.03 -4.46
C ARG A 50 13.32 -10.08 -3.46
N CYS A 51 13.12 -10.85 -2.41
CA CYS A 51 14.12 -11.06 -1.38
C CYS A 51 14.59 -12.50 -1.44
N ASP A 52 15.91 -12.66 -1.37
CA ASP A 52 16.52 -13.98 -1.39
C ASP A 52 16.04 -14.78 -0.18
N GLY A 53 15.71 -16.05 -0.44
CA GLY A 53 15.29 -16.99 0.59
C GLY A 53 16.30 -17.08 1.73
N LEU A 54 15.81 -17.52 2.89
CA LEU A 54 16.70 -17.85 3.99
C LEU A 54 17.59 -19.03 3.59
N LYS A 55 18.90 -18.87 3.76
CA LYS A 55 19.84 -19.99 3.78
C LYS A 55 19.52 -20.87 5.00
N LEU A 56 18.93 -22.04 4.74
CA LEU A 56 18.48 -22.98 5.79
C LEU A 56 19.64 -23.69 6.48
N ASP A 57 20.83 -23.66 5.88
CA ASP A 57 22.08 -24.18 6.43
C ASP A 57 22.70 -23.27 7.50
N LYS A 58 22.20 -22.04 7.67
CA LYS A 58 22.78 -21.04 8.59
C LYS A 58 22.07 -21.01 9.94
N ASN A 59 22.86 -21.07 11.01
CA ASN A 59 22.35 -21.08 12.39
C ASN A 59 22.47 -19.68 13.02
N PRO A 60 21.37 -19.09 13.55
CA PRO A 60 21.37 -17.78 14.19
C PRO A 60 22.39 -17.58 15.32
N TYR A 61 22.73 -18.64 16.05
CA TYR A 61 23.63 -18.54 17.20
C TYR A 61 25.11 -18.72 16.85
N ILE A 62 25.41 -19.22 15.66
CA ILE A 62 26.78 -19.52 15.21
C ILE A 62 27.17 -18.58 14.06
N ASP A 63 26.29 -18.40 13.07
CA ASP A 63 26.50 -17.59 11.87
C ASP A 63 25.93 -16.17 12.05
N GLN A 64 26.26 -15.48 13.15
CA GLN A 64 25.67 -14.19 13.49
C GLN A 64 25.91 -13.12 12.41
N ASP A 65 27.12 -13.08 11.84
CA ASP A 65 27.51 -12.18 10.74
C ASP A 65 26.58 -12.28 9.53
N TYR A 66 26.11 -13.49 9.21
CA TYR A 66 25.19 -13.70 8.09
C TYR A 66 23.84 -13.01 8.36
N PHE A 67 23.30 -13.08 9.58
CA PHE A 67 22.03 -12.46 9.92
C PHE A 67 22.14 -10.94 10.11
N ASP A 68 23.28 -10.45 10.61
CA ASP A 68 23.53 -9.02 10.81
C ASP A 68 23.73 -8.27 9.48
N LEU A 69 24.43 -8.88 8.52
CA LEU A 69 24.62 -8.31 7.18
C LEU A 69 23.39 -8.46 6.28
N ARG A 70 22.46 -9.34 6.66
CA ARG A 70 21.25 -9.64 5.90
C ARG A 70 20.22 -8.53 6.07
N ASN A 71 20.38 -7.48 5.27
CA ASN A 71 19.39 -6.43 5.04
C ASN A 71 18.21 -6.95 4.20
N CYS A 72 17.56 -8.03 4.65
CA CYS A 72 16.51 -8.67 3.87
C CYS A 72 15.25 -7.83 3.90
N CYS A 73 14.97 -7.19 2.76
CA CYS A 73 13.73 -6.47 2.53
C CYS A 73 13.48 -5.36 3.57
N GLN A 74 14.01 -4.16 3.34
CA GLN A 74 13.47 -2.96 3.98
C GLN A 74 12.06 -2.65 3.43
N ILE A 75 11.09 -3.54 3.62
CA ILE A 75 9.67 -3.27 3.32
C ILE A 75 9.10 -2.30 4.38
N GLN A 76 9.78 -2.09 5.51
CA GLN A 76 9.25 -1.35 6.66
C GLN A 76 10.06 -0.12 7.15
N LYS A 77 11.12 0.33 6.47
CA LYS A 77 11.83 1.56 6.92
C LYS A 77 11.18 2.88 6.46
N GLY A 78 9.98 2.84 5.87
CA GLY A 78 9.33 4.03 5.29
C GLY A 78 7.81 3.95 5.23
N LEU A 79 7.19 3.37 6.26
CA LEU A 79 5.79 3.63 6.61
C LEU A 79 5.74 4.57 7.81
#